data_AF-A0A918WZD8-F1
#
_entry.id   AF-A0A918WZD8-F1
#
_cell.length_a   1.000
_cell.length_b   1.000
_cell.length_c   1.000
_cell.angle_alpha   90.00
_cell.angle_beta   90.00
_cell.angle_gamma   90.00
#
_symmetry.space_group_name_H-M   'P 1'
#
loop_
_entity.id
_entity.type
_entity.pdbx_description
1 polymer ?
#
loop_
_entity_poly.entity_id
_entity_poly.type
_entity_poly.pdbx_seq_one_letter_code
_entity_poly.pdbx_strand_id
1 'polypeptide(L)'
;MPLTAPPPVGTTRRPPRITRPEPVERAESAWVAEAVGSGDFWGAVRAAGGSPVVEADPAGDPAYRVVTFLWRGTAKTRAVLCMPNKIVDPRDMGHNLMEHVPGTDVWHWSVRMRDDWRATYGFHVDEGGAPQGEGAAYWPWLRSRPQRADPLNTRTLSRRWGGEPVSYVELPEAPRGGDWQRRDGVARGTVSEHVVRSGILGNERRVHVYEPSGGGEDLPLLVLMDGEMWQPGLDVAALLDNLIAEGRIPPLLALLPESIDSDVRWDELACSERFVGFLERELLPWAGERWSVTRDPARTVVAGQSLGGLTAAFAAVSAPERFGLVLAQSGSFWWPDGPDLESSEWLTGRIEAAERLPVRFWLSVGEQEWVALPAARRLRDVLVEKGYADAAYREYNGGHDYLCWRTELADGLVELLK
;
A
#
# COMPACT_ATOMS: atom_id res chain seq x y z
N MET A 1 -18.74 26.43 -3.84
CA MET A 1 -19.82 25.91 -2.95
C MET A 1 -19.31 24.72 -2.16
N PRO A 2 -19.69 24.55 -0.86
CA PRO A 2 -19.37 23.36 -0.08
C PRO A 2 -19.92 22.08 -0.73
N LEU A 3 -19.40 20.92 -0.34
CA LEU A 3 -19.89 19.61 -0.79
C LEU A 3 -21.39 19.48 -0.44
N THR A 4 -22.27 19.61 -1.44
CA THR A 4 -23.72 19.73 -1.28
C THR A 4 -24.47 18.42 -1.06
N ALA A 5 -23.85 17.27 -1.36
CA ALA A 5 -24.47 15.96 -1.20
C ALA A 5 -23.72 15.19 -0.11
N PRO A 6 -24.42 14.49 0.81
CA PRO A 6 -23.76 13.66 1.80
C PRO A 6 -23.10 12.43 1.15
N PRO A 7 -22.08 11.84 1.81
CA PRO A 7 -21.48 10.59 1.37
C PRO A 7 -22.51 9.44 1.29
N PRO A 8 -22.40 8.54 0.31
CA PRO A 8 -23.20 7.32 0.22
C PRO A 8 -23.11 6.43 1.47
N VAL A 9 -24.26 5.91 1.92
CA VAL A 9 -24.37 5.01 3.09
C VAL A 9 -24.70 3.58 2.65
N GLY A 10 -24.37 2.59 3.49
CA GLY A 10 -24.69 1.17 3.22
C GLY A 10 -23.89 0.57 2.05
N THR A 11 -22.73 1.14 1.74
CA THR A 11 -21.86 0.75 0.62
C THR A 11 -21.12 -0.56 0.93
N THR A 12 -20.66 -1.26 -0.11
CA THR A 12 -19.90 -2.50 0.12
C THR A 12 -18.53 -2.17 0.73
N ARG A 13 -18.13 -2.92 1.76
CA ARG A 13 -16.81 -2.81 2.40
C ARG A 13 -15.72 -3.58 1.63
N ARG A 14 -15.68 -3.42 0.31
CA ARG A 14 -14.70 -4.08 -0.57
C ARG A 14 -14.57 -3.38 -1.92
N PRO A 15 -13.42 -3.51 -2.61
CA PRO A 15 -13.31 -3.10 -4.01
C PRO A 15 -14.23 -3.92 -4.94
N PRO A 16 -14.62 -3.34 -6.09
CA PRO A 16 -15.31 -4.05 -7.16
C PRO A 16 -14.59 -5.34 -7.57
N ARG A 17 -15.37 -6.39 -7.86
CA ARG A 17 -14.85 -7.70 -8.32
C ARG A 17 -14.90 -7.83 -9.84
N ILE A 18 -14.01 -7.11 -10.51
CA ILE A 18 -13.85 -7.19 -11.98
C ILE A 18 -12.67 -8.09 -12.35
N THR A 19 -12.80 -8.81 -13.46
CA THR A 19 -11.72 -9.64 -14.04
C THR A 19 -10.56 -8.74 -14.45
N ARG A 20 -9.33 -9.21 -14.27
CA ARG A 20 -8.14 -8.51 -14.74
C ARG A 20 -8.15 -8.47 -16.28
N PRO A 21 -8.04 -7.28 -16.92
CA PRO A 21 -8.11 -7.19 -18.37
C PRO A 21 -6.97 -7.93 -19.09
N GLU A 22 -5.76 -7.81 -18.57
CA GLU A 22 -4.54 -8.39 -19.14
C GLU A 22 -3.82 -9.22 -18.05
N PRO A 23 -4.00 -10.55 -18.03
CA PRO A 23 -3.28 -11.42 -17.10
C PRO A 23 -1.76 -11.29 -17.27
N VAL A 24 -1.02 -11.47 -16.18
CA VAL A 24 0.44 -11.50 -16.25
C VAL A 24 0.90 -12.74 -17.01
N GLU A 25 1.88 -12.53 -17.89
CA GLU A 25 2.49 -13.57 -18.71
C GLU A 25 3.21 -14.60 -17.82
N ARG A 26 2.76 -15.86 -17.91
CA ARG A 26 3.47 -17.00 -17.35
C ARG A 26 4.76 -17.21 -18.13
N ALA A 27 5.81 -17.56 -17.43
CA ALA A 27 7.10 -17.89 -18.03
C ALA A 27 7.51 -19.31 -17.65
N GLU A 28 8.33 -19.94 -18.47
CA GLU A 28 9.12 -21.11 -18.07
C GLU A 28 10.45 -20.64 -17.47
N SER A 29 10.92 -21.35 -16.44
CA SER A 29 12.21 -21.08 -15.80
C SER A 29 13.27 -22.06 -16.31
N ALA A 30 14.23 -21.54 -17.07
CA ALA A 30 15.38 -22.32 -17.52
C ALA A 30 16.25 -22.74 -16.32
N TRP A 31 16.37 -21.86 -15.32
CA TRP A 31 17.10 -22.12 -14.08
C TRP A 31 16.52 -23.30 -13.31
N VAL A 32 15.18 -23.43 -13.20
CA VAL A 32 14.57 -24.59 -12.54
C VAL A 32 14.93 -25.88 -13.26
N ALA A 33 14.83 -25.91 -14.59
CA ALA A 33 15.17 -27.10 -15.38
C ALA A 33 16.64 -27.51 -15.19
N GLU A 34 17.57 -26.55 -15.22
CA GLU A 34 19.00 -26.79 -14.98
C GLU A 34 19.28 -27.26 -13.55
N ALA A 35 18.73 -26.55 -12.55
CA ALA A 35 18.96 -26.85 -11.14
C ALA A 35 18.43 -28.24 -10.75
N VAL A 36 17.29 -28.66 -11.30
CA VAL A 36 16.75 -30.01 -11.09
C VAL A 36 17.71 -31.07 -11.66
N GLY A 37 18.29 -30.82 -12.84
CA GLY A 37 19.26 -31.72 -13.46
C GLY A 37 20.58 -31.87 -12.69
N SER A 38 20.95 -30.88 -11.86
CA SER A 38 22.22 -30.86 -11.12
C SER A 38 22.28 -31.80 -9.90
N GLY A 39 21.14 -32.22 -9.35
CA GLY A 39 21.06 -33.15 -8.20
C GLY A 39 21.05 -32.51 -6.80
N ASP A 40 21.37 -31.21 -6.64
CA ASP A 40 21.20 -30.45 -5.38
C ASP A 40 20.43 -29.14 -5.59
N PHE A 41 19.15 -29.28 -5.93
CA PHE A 41 18.28 -28.15 -6.23
C PHE A 41 18.24 -27.10 -5.11
N TRP A 42 18.01 -27.52 -3.86
CA TRP A 42 17.89 -26.58 -2.74
C TRP A 42 19.24 -25.98 -2.34
N GLY A 43 20.36 -26.66 -2.61
CA GLY A 43 21.70 -26.05 -2.56
C GLY A 43 21.85 -24.93 -3.58
N ALA A 44 21.43 -25.16 -4.83
CA ALA A 44 21.43 -24.14 -5.87
C ALA A 44 20.56 -22.93 -5.51
N VAL A 45 19.35 -23.14 -4.95
CA VAL A 45 18.49 -22.05 -4.46
C VAL A 45 19.20 -21.19 -3.42
N ARG A 46 19.88 -21.82 -2.44
CA ARG A 46 20.65 -21.09 -1.43
C ARG A 46 21.82 -20.32 -2.05
N ALA A 47 22.51 -20.92 -3.01
CA ALA A 47 23.60 -20.26 -3.74
C ALA A 47 23.11 -19.06 -4.57
N ALA A 48 21.87 -19.09 -5.06
CA ALA A 48 21.21 -17.98 -5.76
C ALA A 48 20.67 -16.89 -4.81
N GLY A 49 20.80 -17.06 -3.48
CA GLY A 49 20.33 -16.09 -2.49
C GLY A 49 18.90 -16.31 -1.99
N GLY A 50 18.26 -17.42 -2.35
CA GLY A 50 16.92 -17.78 -1.89
C GLY A 50 15.84 -17.72 -2.97
N SER A 51 14.60 -17.50 -2.53
CA SER A 51 13.41 -17.33 -3.39
C SER A 51 12.85 -15.90 -3.26
N PRO A 52 12.26 -15.34 -4.33
CA PRO A 52 12.21 -15.90 -5.68
C PRO A 52 13.57 -15.81 -6.37
N VAL A 53 13.81 -16.71 -7.33
CA VAL A 53 14.97 -16.64 -8.25
C VAL A 53 14.61 -15.68 -9.38
N VAL A 54 15.56 -14.82 -9.76
CA VAL A 54 15.38 -13.83 -10.84
C VAL A 54 16.35 -14.16 -11.97
N GLU A 55 15.82 -14.37 -13.17
CA GLU A 55 16.55 -14.74 -14.38
C GLU A 55 16.43 -13.64 -15.43
N ALA A 56 17.40 -13.59 -16.35
CA ALA A 56 17.30 -12.75 -17.53
C ALA A 56 16.11 -13.19 -18.41
N ASP A 57 15.55 -12.26 -19.16
CA ASP A 57 14.48 -12.57 -20.09
C ASP A 57 14.94 -13.57 -21.18
N PRO A 58 14.21 -14.67 -21.44
CA PRO A 58 14.58 -15.65 -22.47
C PRO A 58 14.67 -15.06 -23.88
N ALA A 59 13.92 -14.00 -24.18
CA ALA A 59 13.99 -13.29 -25.46
C ALA A 59 15.14 -12.26 -25.52
N GLY A 60 15.91 -12.11 -24.44
CA GLY A 60 17.04 -11.19 -24.33
C GLY A 60 16.64 -9.73 -24.14
N ASP A 61 15.38 -9.44 -23.79
CA ASP A 61 14.94 -8.07 -23.50
C ASP A 61 15.45 -7.63 -22.12
N PRO A 62 16.38 -6.66 -22.04
CA PRO A 62 16.95 -6.23 -20.77
C PRO A 62 15.94 -5.53 -19.86
N ALA A 63 14.80 -5.07 -20.39
CA ALA A 63 13.74 -4.43 -19.60
C ALA A 63 12.90 -5.42 -18.81
N TYR A 64 13.06 -6.74 -19.05
CA TYR A 64 12.27 -7.77 -18.41
C TYR A 64 13.14 -8.83 -17.72
N ARG A 65 12.50 -9.53 -16.77
CA ARG A 65 13.04 -10.66 -16.03
C ARG A 65 12.00 -11.75 -15.93
N VAL A 66 12.47 -12.99 -15.77
CA VAL A 66 11.63 -14.08 -15.28
C VAL A 66 11.82 -14.18 -13.76
N VAL A 67 10.72 -14.15 -13.03
CA VAL A 67 10.69 -14.22 -11.57
C VAL A 67 10.05 -15.55 -11.17
N THR A 68 10.84 -16.41 -10.54
CA THR A 68 10.47 -17.78 -10.20
C THR A 68 10.33 -17.94 -8.68
N PHE A 69 9.09 -18.06 -8.23
CA PHE A 69 8.74 -18.33 -6.85
C PHE A 69 8.83 -19.82 -6.57
N LEU A 70 9.39 -20.19 -5.41
CA LEU A 70 9.65 -21.58 -5.06
C LEU A 70 9.00 -21.96 -3.74
N TRP A 71 8.52 -23.20 -3.66
CA TRP A 71 8.07 -23.80 -2.42
C TRP A 71 8.62 -25.22 -2.28
N ARG A 72 9.17 -25.53 -1.10
CA ARG A 72 9.64 -26.87 -0.76
C ARG A 72 8.48 -27.69 -0.19
N GLY A 73 7.96 -28.59 -1.01
CA GLY A 73 6.86 -29.48 -0.66
C GLY A 73 7.25 -30.53 0.38
N THR A 74 6.23 -31.13 0.98
CA THR A 74 6.34 -32.35 1.79
C THR A 74 5.49 -33.45 1.17
N ALA A 75 5.57 -34.68 1.69
CA ALA A 75 4.67 -35.76 1.26
C ALA A 75 3.17 -35.45 1.46
N LYS A 76 2.82 -34.41 2.23
CA LYS A 76 1.44 -33.96 2.42
C LYS A 76 1.02 -32.88 1.44
N THR A 77 1.96 -32.19 0.80
CA THR A 77 1.67 -31.06 -0.09
C THR A 77 0.95 -31.56 -1.35
N ARG A 78 -0.25 -31.04 -1.57
CA ARG A 78 -1.11 -31.37 -2.72
C ARG A 78 -1.21 -30.23 -3.73
N ALA A 79 -1.13 -29.01 -3.25
CA ALA A 79 -1.15 -27.81 -4.06
C ALA A 79 -0.51 -26.66 -3.30
N VAL A 80 0.07 -25.72 -4.05
CA VAL A 80 0.59 -24.46 -3.52
C VAL A 80 0.07 -23.34 -4.39
N LEU A 81 -0.55 -22.34 -3.78
CA LEU A 81 -1.04 -21.15 -4.45
C LEU A 81 -0.11 -19.98 -4.12
N CYS A 82 0.54 -19.42 -5.14
CA CYS A 82 1.39 -18.24 -5.00
C CYS A 82 0.54 -16.96 -5.05
N MET A 83 0.80 -16.01 -4.16
CA MET A 83 -0.01 -14.78 -4.06
C MET A 83 0.83 -13.50 -4.11
N PRO A 84 1.48 -13.15 -5.24
CA PRO A 84 2.09 -11.83 -5.38
C PRO A 84 1.04 -10.73 -5.46
N ASN A 85 1.29 -9.62 -4.77
CA ASN A 85 0.35 -8.53 -4.60
C ASN A 85 -0.15 -8.00 -5.96
N LYS A 86 -1.47 -8.05 -6.17
CA LYS A 86 -2.18 -7.60 -7.38
C LYS A 86 -1.73 -8.23 -8.70
N ILE A 87 -0.96 -9.30 -8.66
CA ILE A 87 -0.74 -10.19 -9.81
C ILE A 87 -1.88 -11.21 -9.92
N VAL A 88 -2.37 -11.68 -8.77
CA VAL A 88 -3.46 -12.67 -8.70
C VAL A 88 -4.82 -12.07 -9.04
N ASP A 89 -5.50 -12.62 -10.04
CA ASP A 89 -6.93 -12.37 -10.28
C ASP A 89 -7.78 -13.26 -9.35
N PRO A 90 -8.60 -12.69 -8.43
CA PRO A 90 -9.50 -13.47 -7.59
C PRO A 90 -10.56 -14.27 -8.35
N ARG A 91 -10.79 -13.97 -9.64
CA ARG A 91 -11.74 -14.67 -10.51
C ARG A 91 -11.08 -15.78 -11.33
N ASP A 92 -9.75 -15.80 -11.43
CA ASP A 92 -8.97 -16.84 -12.08
C ASP A 92 -7.76 -17.22 -11.21
N MET A 93 -8.06 -17.99 -10.16
CA MET A 93 -7.05 -18.39 -9.19
C MET A 93 -6.12 -19.50 -9.69
N GLY A 94 -6.59 -20.31 -10.64
CA GLY A 94 -5.83 -21.43 -11.19
C GLY A 94 -4.52 -20.96 -11.84
N HIS A 95 -4.51 -19.76 -12.42
CA HIS A 95 -3.30 -19.14 -12.99
C HIS A 95 -2.14 -18.98 -12.01
N ASN A 96 -2.42 -19.01 -10.70
CA ASN A 96 -1.44 -18.83 -9.63
C ASN A 96 -1.08 -20.11 -8.89
N LEU A 97 -1.60 -21.26 -9.35
CA LEU A 97 -1.21 -22.56 -8.84
C LEU A 97 0.24 -22.85 -9.25
N MET A 98 1.06 -23.23 -8.29
CA MET A 98 2.44 -23.64 -8.56
C MET A 98 2.46 -25.01 -9.22
N GLU A 99 3.38 -25.19 -10.17
CA GLU A 99 3.64 -26.44 -10.85
C GLU A 99 4.57 -27.30 -10.00
N HIS A 100 4.27 -28.60 -9.92
CA HIS A 100 5.11 -29.57 -9.23
C HIS A 100 6.06 -30.24 -10.21
N VAL A 101 7.37 -30.25 -9.92
CA VAL A 101 8.34 -30.99 -10.71
C VAL A 101 8.25 -32.48 -10.35
N PRO A 102 7.86 -33.37 -11.30
CA PRO A 102 7.62 -34.78 -10.99
C PRO A 102 8.82 -35.48 -10.35
N GLY A 103 8.56 -36.27 -9.31
CA GLY A 103 9.60 -37.05 -8.61
C GLY A 103 10.46 -36.23 -7.63
N THR A 104 10.15 -34.95 -7.40
CA THR A 104 10.90 -34.07 -6.50
C THR A 104 10.00 -33.47 -5.40
N ASP A 105 10.57 -32.68 -4.48
CA ASP A 105 9.83 -31.83 -3.54
C ASP A 105 9.70 -30.37 -4.02
N VAL A 106 9.95 -30.10 -5.31
CA VAL A 106 10.02 -28.74 -5.88
C VAL A 106 8.67 -28.32 -6.45
N TRP A 107 8.14 -27.21 -5.94
CA TRP A 107 7.01 -26.49 -6.53
C TRP A 107 7.50 -25.13 -7.02
N HIS A 108 7.11 -24.72 -8.22
CA HIS A 108 7.51 -23.44 -8.80
C HIS A 108 6.37 -22.70 -9.49
N TRP A 109 6.46 -21.38 -9.51
CA TRP A 109 5.58 -20.52 -10.30
C TRP A 109 6.38 -19.35 -10.83
N SER A 110 6.42 -19.21 -12.15
CA SER A 110 7.26 -18.25 -12.85
C SER A 110 6.43 -17.27 -13.67
N VAL A 111 6.84 -16.01 -13.65
CA VAL A 111 6.21 -14.92 -14.40
C VAL A 111 7.23 -13.99 -15.01
N ARG A 112 6.88 -13.40 -16.15
CA ARG A 112 7.69 -12.38 -16.82
C ARG A 112 7.26 -10.99 -16.34
N MET A 113 8.19 -10.22 -15.77
CA MET A 113 7.93 -8.89 -15.21
C MET A 113 8.97 -7.88 -15.69
N ARG A 114 8.58 -6.61 -15.84
CA ARG A 114 9.50 -5.50 -16.11
C ARG A 114 10.45 -5.33 -14.93
N ASP A 115 11.73 -5.03 -15.19
CA ASP A 115 12.85 -5.10 -14.23
C ASP A 115 12.79 -4.08 -13.08
N ASP A 116 11.83 -3.17 -13.11
CA ASP A 116 11.53 -2.21 -12.04
C ASP A 116 10.35 -2.65 -11.14
N TRP A 117 9.84 -3.88 -11.31
CA TRP A 117 8.73 -4.41 -10.54
C TRP A 117 9.13 -4.78 -9.10
N ARG A 118 8.17 -4.61 -8.19
CA ARG A 118 8.25 -5.12 -6.82
C ARG A 118 6.87 -5.49 -6.28
N ALA A 119 6.84 -6.48 -5.39
CA ALA A 119 5.63 -6.88 -4.68
C ALA A 119 5.94 -7.67 -3.42
N THR A 120 5.09 -7.53 -2.41
CA THR A 120 4.92 -8.52 -1.36
C THR A 120 4.20 -9.75 -1.91
N TYR A 121 4.45 -10.91 -1.31
CA TYR A 121 3.82 -12.16 -1.69
C TYR A 121 3.77 -13.12 -0.49
N GLY A 122 3.03 -14.21 -0.67
CA GLY A 122 3.07 -15.36 0.23
C GLY A 122 2.34 -16.54 -0.40
N PHE A 123 2.18 -17.62 0.36
CA PHE A 123 1.64 -18.87 -0.14
C PHE A 123 0.44 -19.36 0.67
N HIS A 124 -0.53 -19.96 -0.01
CA HIS A 124 -1.51 -20.85 0.62
C HIS A 124 -1.20 -22.28 0.21
N VAL A 125 -1.12 -23.19 1.18
CA VAL A 125 -0.68 -24.57 0.95
C VAL A 125 -1.81 -25.53 1.30
N ASP A 126 -2.15 -26.41 0.38
CA ASP A 126 -2.98 -27.57 0.64
C ASP A 126 -2.10 -28.73 1.11
N GLU A 127 -2.22 -29.07 2.39
CA GLU A 127 -1.58 -30.23 3.01
C GLU A 127 -2.61 -31.31 3.43
N GLY A 128 -3.82 -31.23 2.86
CA GLY A 128 -4.97 -32.07 3.18
C GLY A 128 -6.19 -31.30 3.75
N GLY A 129 -7.34 -31.97 3.72
CA GLY A 129 -8.62 -31.44 4.21
C GLY A 129 -9.42 -30.60 3.20
N ALA A 130 -9.02 -30.61 1.93
CA ALA A 130 -9.74 -29.96 0.85
C ALA A 130 -11.13 -30.57 0.62
N PRO A 131 -12.13 -29.78 0.19
CA PRO A 131 -13.35 -30.29 -0.42
C PRO A 131 -13.03 -31.26 -1.58
N GLN A 132 -13.91 -32.22 -1.87
CA GLN A 132 -13.68 -33.15 -2.98
C GLN A 132 -13.65 -32.42 -4.33
N GLY A 133 -12.52 -32.51 -5.04
CA GLY A 133 -12.31 -31.95 -6.38
C GLY A 133 -11.91 -30.47 -6.41
N GLU A 134 -11.23 -30.04 -7.48
CA GLU A 134 -10.85 -28.64 -7.77
C GLU A 134 -12.07 -27.80 -8.26
N GLY A 135 -13.20 -27.94 -7.58
CA GLY A 135 -14.44 -27.23 -7.91
C GLY A 135 -14.47 -25.79 -7.37
N ALA A 136 -15.57 -25.08 -7.61
CA ALA A 136 -15.76 -23.68 -7.18
C ALA A 136 -15.57 -23.43 -5.66
N ALA A 137 -15.68 -24.47 -4.82
CA ALA A 137 -15.44 -24.40 -3.38
C ALA A 137 -13.97 -24.53 -2.98
N TYR A 138 -13.11 -25.07 -3.85
CA TYR A 138 -11.70 -25.32 -3.56
C TYR A 138 -10.91 -24.02 -3.33
N TRP A 139 -11.06 -23.03 -4.23
CA TRP A 139 -10.29 -21.79 -4.17
C TRP A 139 -10.62 -20.92 -2.95
N PRO A 140 -11.90 -20.67 -2.60
CA PRO A 140 -12.24 -20.00 -1.35
C PRO A 140 -11.72 -20.75 -0.13
N TRP A 141 -11.75 -22.09 -0.16
CA TRP A 141 -11.21 -22.91 0.92
C TRP A 141 -9.69 -22.73 1.06
N LEU A 142 -8.93 -22.85 -0.04
CA LEU A 142 -7.46 -22.73 -0.02
C LEU A 142 -7.03 -21.34 0.48
N ARG A 143 -7.71 -20.28 0.03
CA ARG A 143 -7.47 -18.90 0.51
C ARG A 143 -7.82 -18.68 1.98
N SER A 144 -8.72 -19.49 2.55
CA SER A 144 -9.06 -19.39 3.97
C SER A 144 -7.98 -20.01 4.87
N ARG A 145 -7.05 -20.79 4.28
CA ARG A 145 -5.86 -21.24 5.00
C ARG A 145 -4.95 -20.05 5.35
N PRO A 146 -4.24 -20.09 6.49
CA PRO A 146 -3.27 -19.05 6.81
C PRO A 146 -2.27 -18.87 5.67
N GLN A 147 -2.10 -17.62 5.24
CA GLN A 147 -1.07 -17.28 4.27
C GLN A 147 0.30 -17.39 4.96
N ARG A 148 1.22 -18.14 4.35
CA ARG A 148 2.57 -18.36 4.86
C ARG A 148 3.56 -17.44 4.15
N ALA A 149 4.54 -16.94 4.90
CA ALA A 149 5.72 -16.31 4.32
C ALA A 149 6.54 -17.35 3.53
N ASP A 150 7.40 -16.87 2.64
CA ASP A 150 8.38 -17.70 1.94
C ASP A 150 9.54 -18.05 2.89
N PRO A 151 9.70 -19.32 3.30
CA PRO A 151 10.77 -19.72 4.20
C PRO A 151 12.16 -19.63 3.55
N LEU A 152 12.22 -19.47 2.22
CA LEU A 152 13.45 -19.34 1.44
C LEU A 152 13.81 -17.87 1.17
N ASN A 153 13.00 -16.92 1.65
CA ASN A 153 13.23 -15.48 1.49
C ASN A 153 13.45 -14.81 2.85
N THR A 154 14.63 -14.23 3.05
CA THR A 154 14.96 -13.47 4.28
C THR A 154 14.39 -12.05 4.27
N ARG A 155 13.91 -11.58 3.11
CA ARG A 155 13.36 -10.24 2.94
C ARG A 155 11.87 -10.24 3.26
N THR A 156 11.52 -9.61 4.37
CA THR A 156 10.14 -9.52 4.83
C THR A 156 9.70 -8.10 5.18
N LEU A 157 8.38 -7.89 5.20
CA LEU A 157 7.73 -6.65 5.59
C LEU A 157 6.65 -6.95 6.62
N SER A 158 6.49 -6.06 7.61
CA SER A 158 5.42 -6.14 8.61
C SER A 158 4.04 -6.15 7.97
N ARG A 159 3.07 -6.77 8.66
CA ARG A 159 1.64 -6.68 8.33
C ARG A 159 0.94 -5.68 9.24
N ARG A 160 -0.03 -4.95 8.69
CA ARG A 160 -0.95 -4.12 9.49
C ARG A 160 -1.75 -5.00 10.45
N TRP A 161 -1.89 -4.54 11.69
CA TRP A 161 -2.52 -5.26 12.81
C TRP A 161 -1.79 -6.54 13.24
N GLY A 162 -0.52 -6.71 12.85
CA GLY A 162 0.31 -7.83 13.24
C GLY A 162 0.10 -9.10 12.39
N GLY A 163 0.56 -10.23 12.93
CA GLY A 163 0.65 -11.50 12.22
C GLY A 163 2.03 -11.75 11.63
N GLU A 164 2.18 -12.88 10.93
CA GLU A 164 3.46 -13.22 10.28
C GLU A 164 3.81 -12.19 9.19
N PRO A 165 5.06 -11.70 9.15
CA PRO A 165 5.54 -10.84 8.08
C PRO A 165 5.28 -11.44 6.69
N VAL A 166 5.11 -10.58 5.68
CA VAL A 166 5.05 -11.01 4.28
C VAL A 166 6.43 -11.03 3.67
N SER A 167 6.72 -11.99 2.80
CA SER A 167 7.92 -11.96 1.98
C SER A 167 7.74 -10.96 0.85
N TYR A 168 8.85 -10.44 0.31
CA TYR A 168 8.76 -9.55 -0.84
C TYR A 168 9.90 -9.72 -1.83
N VAL A 169 9.63 -9.32 -3.07
CA VAL A 169 10.57 -9.25 -4.18
C VAL A 169 10.71 -7.81 -4.64
N GLU A 170 11.94 -7.40 -4.92
CA GLU A 170 12.29 -6.16 -5.61
C GLU A 170 13.27 -6.55 -6.71
N LEU A 171 12.92 -6.28 -7.97
CA LEU A 171 13.79 -6.52 -9.10
C LEU A 171 14.94 -5.50 -9.15
N PRO A 172 16.05 -5.81 -9.87
CA PRO A 172 17.24 -4.98 -9.93
C PRO A 172 17.01 -3.47 -10.04
N GLU A 173 16.16 -3.03 -10.97
CA GLU A 173 15.87 -1.61 -11.27
C GLU A 173 14.68 -1.07 -10.46
N ALA A 174 14.08 -1.87 -9.58
CA ALA A 174 12.96 -1.42 -8.75
C ALA A 174 13.43 -0.35 -7.74
N PRO A 175 12.61 0.67 -7.45
CA PRO A 175 12.95 1.67 -6.45
C PRO A 175 13.27 1.02 -5.10
N ARG A 176 14.41 1.39 -4.51
CA ARG A 176 14.91 0.80 -3.27
C ARG A 176 14.43 1.58 -2.05
N GLY A 177 14.18 0.88 -0.95
CA GLY A 177 13.78 1.47 0.34
C GLY A 177 14.94 2.05 1.17
N GLY A 178 15.98 2.63 0.55
CA GLY A 178 17.18 3.11 1.27
C GLY A 178 16.90 4.22 2.30
N ASP A 179 15.87 5.03 2.06
CA ASP A 179 15.44 6.08 2.99
C ASP A 179 14.77 5.53 4.25
N TRP A 180 14.35 4.26 4.25
CA TRP A 180 13.68 3.62 5.39
C TRP A 180 14.64 2.92 6.36
N GLN A 181 15.93 2.88 6.02
CA GLN A 181 16.94 2.26 6.87
C GLN A 181 17.49 3.30 7.84
N ARG A 182 17.55 2.96 9.13
CA ARG A 182 18.25 3.81 10.11
C ARG A 182 19.73 3.90 9.74
N ARG A 183 20.25 5.13 9.70
CA ARG A 183 21.64 5.42 9.34
C ARG A 183 22.42 5.91 10.55
N ASP A 184 23.69 5.53 10.63
CA ASP A 184 24.59 6.03 11.65
C ASP A 184 24.90 7.51 11.42
N GLY A 185 24.97 8.30 12.50
CA GLY A 185 25.23 9.74 12.43
C GLY A 185 24.04 10.62 12.08
N VAL A 186 22.89 10.05 11.69
CA VAL A 186 21.64 10.79 11.50
C VAL A 186 21.00 11.09 12.86
N ALA A 187 20.70 12.38 13.10
CA ALA A 187 20.02 12.82 14.32
C ALA A 187 18.61 12.22 14.38
N ARG A 188 18.25 11.67 15.54
CA ARG A 188 16.99 10.93 15.70
C ARG A 188 15.93 11.81 16.34
N GLY A 189 14.76 11.85 15.72
CA GLY A 189 13.53 12.30 16.35
C GLY A 189 13.05 11.33 17.42
N THR A 190 11.97 11.72 18.09
CA THR A 190 11.34 10.90 19.13
C THR A 190 9.94 10.52 18.69
N VAL A 191 9.55 9.27 18.95
CA VAL A 191 8.17 8.81 18.78
C VAL A 191 7.56 8.61 20.17
N SER A 192 6.40 9.21 20.39
CA SER A 192 5.59 9.01 21.59
C SER A 192 4.20 8.49 21.24
N GLU A 193 3.62 7.67 22.10
CA GLU A 193 2.27 7.13 21.95
C GLU A 193 1.30 7.89 22.85
N HIS A 194 0.17 8.34 22.29
CA HIS A 194 -0.86 9.06 23.01
C HIS A 194 -2.22 8.42 22.76
N VAL A 195 -3.11 8.48 23.75
CA VAL A 195 -4.53 8.13 23.56
C VAL A 195 -5.32 9.42 23.43
N VAL A 196 -5.97 9.60 22.28
CA VAL A 196 -6.85 10.75 22.02
C VAL A 196 -8.30 10.29 22.10
N ARG A 197 -9.06 10.93 22.99
CA ARG A 197 -10.50 10.71 23.15
C ARG A 197 -11.26 11.58 22.16
N SER A 198 -12.17 10.97 21.40
CA SER A 198 -12.99 11.69 20.44
C SER A 198 -14.45 11.72 20.90
N GLY A 199 -14.97 12.92 21.17
CA GLY A 199 -16.39 13.13 21.40
C GLY A 199 -17.18 13.01 20.10
N ILE A 200 -16.59 13.44 18.98
CA ILE A 200 -17.19 13.34 17.65
C ILE A 200 -17.38 11.90 17.23
N LEU A 201 -16.36 11.04 17.37
CA LEU A 201 -16.42 9.63 16.96
C LEU A 201 -17.08 8.74 18.01
N GLY A 202 -16.99 9.11 19.30
CA GLY A 202 -17.47 8.29 20.40
C GLY A 202 -16.53 7.12 20.72
N ASN A 203 -15.24 7.27 20.41
CA ASN A 203 -14.19 6.29 20.70
C ASN A 203 -12.92 6.96 21.23
N GLU A 204 -11.96 6.13 21.61
CA GLU A 204 -10.58 6.55 21.90
C GLU A 204 -9.66 5.85 20.90
N ARG A 205 -8.62 6.54 20.45
CA ARG A 205 -7.66 5.98 19.50
C ARG A 205 -6.23 6.31 19.90
N ARG A 206 -5.34 5.36 19.69
CA ARG A 206 -3.90 5.62 19.79
C ARG A 206 -3.47 6.51 18.62
N VAL A 207 -2.58 7.44 18.92
CA VAL A 207 -1.92 8.32 17.96
C VAL A 207 -0.43 8.24 18.26
N HIS A 208 0.35 7.78 17.28
CA HIS A 208 1.80 7.89 17.34
C HIS A 208 2.17 9.31 16.92
N VAL A 209 3.02 9.97 17.70
CA VAL A 209 3.50 11.32 17.43
C VAL A 209 5.00 11.27 17.23
N TYR A 210 5.45 11.64 16.03
CA TYR A 210 6.88 11.85 15.75
C TYR A 210 7.21 13.34 15.91
N GLU A 211 8.25 13.60 16.69
CA GLU A 211 8.86 14.91 16.89
C GLU A 211 10.27 14.90 16.28
N PRO A 212 10.65 15.92 15.49
CA PRO A 212 11.96 15.95 14.86
C PRO A 212 13.05 16.23 15.88
N SER A 213 14.26 15.75 15.60
CA SER A 213 15.42 16.03 16.47
C SER A 213 15.68 17.54 16.57
N GLY A 214 15.93 18.03 17.79
CA GLY A 214 16.15 19.46 18.04
C GLY A 214 14.88 20.31 18.19
N GLY A 215 13.69 19.74 17.98
CA GLY A 215 12.41 20.44 18.11
C GLY A 215 12.22 21.54 17.06
N GLY A 216 11.34 22.50 17.36
CA GLY A 216 11.11 23.68 16.51
C GLY A 216 9.87 24.47 16.93
N GLU A 217 9.69 25.62 16.30
CA GLU A 217 8.49 26.45 16.42
C GLU A 217 7.72 26.45 15.10
N ASP A 218 6.40 26.57 15.20
CA ASP A 218 5.49 26.64 14.04
C ASP A 218 5.76 25.52 13.02
N LEU A 219 5.95 24.28 13.51
CA LEU A 219 6.32 23.14 12.69
C LEU A 219 5.24 22.80 11.64
N PRO A 220 5.61 22.46 10.39
CA PRO A 220 4.71 21.80 9.46
C PRO A 220 4.10 20.54 10.08
N LEU A 221 2.91 20.19 9.62
CA LEU A 221 2.15 19.04 10.12
C LEU A 221 2.01 17.96 9.05
N LEU A 222 2.23 16.71 9.45
CA LEU A 222 1.87 15.52 8.68
C LEU A 222 0.83 14.73 9.46
N VAL A 223 -0.38 14.59 8.93
CA VAL A 223 -1.41 13.67 9.46
C VAL A 223 -1.44 12.44 8.57
N LEU A 224 -0.89 11.32 9.06
CA LEU A 224 -0.72 10.09 8.27
C LEU A 224 -1.65 8.98 8.76
N MET A 225 -2.62 8.61 7.93
CA MET A 225 -3.59 7.54 8.21
C MET A 225 -2.93 6.17 8.35
N ASP A 226 -3.64 5.21 8.96
CA ASP A 226 -3.12 3.86 9.24
C ASP A 226 -1.85 3.89 10.11
N GLY A 227 -1.88 4.73 11.16
CA GLY A 227 -0.73 5.04 11.99
C GLY A 227 -0.01 3.81 12.54
N GLU A 228 -0.74 2.76 12.92
CA GLU A 228 -0.20 1.50 13.46
C GLU A 228 0.72 0.76 12.47
N MET A 229 0.50 0.96 11.17
CA MET A 229 1.33 0.35 10.14
C MET A 229 2.59 1.17 9.89
N TRP A 230 2.47 2.49 9.83
CA TRP A 230 3.61 3.37 9.61
C TRP A 230 4.53 3.41 10.84
N GLN A 231 3.96 3.37 12.03
CA GLN A 231 4.66 3.32 13.30
C GLN A 231 3.91 2.42 14.31
N PRO A 232 4.57 1.43 14.94
CA PRO A 232 5.96 1.00 14.74
C PRO A 232 6.17 0.06 13.53
N GLY A 233 5.13 -0.30 12.78
CA GLY A 233 5.18 -1.38 11.79
C GLY A 233 6.27 -1.24 10.72
N LEU A 234 6.47 -0.05 10.17
CA LEU A 234 7.44 0.24 9.11
C LEU A 234 8.56 1.21 9.52
N ASP A 235 8.55 1.69 10.77
CA ASP A 235 9.50 2.66 11.31
C ASP A 235 9.61 3.95 10.47
N VAL A 236 8.47 4.59 10.20
CA VAL A 236 8.41 5.87 9.46
C VAL A 236 9.27 6.98 10.08
N ALA A 237 9.59 6.89 11.38
CA ALA A 237 10.53 7.79 12.02
C ALA A 237 11.91 7.75 11.35
N ALA A 238 12.40 6.57 10.93
CA ALA A 238 13.67 6.46 10.22
C ALA A 238 13.64 7.16 8.85
N LEU A 239 12.51 7.08 8.14
CA LEU A 239 12.28 7.84 6.91
C LEU A 239 12.37 9.34 7.18
N LEU A 240 11.60 9.85 8.14
CA LEU A 240 11.53 11.28 8.43
C LEU A 240 12.88 11.82 8.89
N ASP A 241 13.58 11.11 9.77
CA ASP A 241 14.93 11.43 10.22
C ASP A 241 15.89 11.61 9.02
N ASN A 242 15.90 10.64 8.11
CA ASN A 242 16.78 10.66 6.93
C ASN A 242 16.45 11.80 5.98
N LEU A 243 15.17 12.03 5.67
CA LEU A 243 14.74 13.11 4.77
C LEU A 243 15.07 14.49 5.35
N ILE A 244 14.89 14.67 6.67
CA ILE A 244 15.23 15.91 7.38
C ILE A 244 16.74 16.13 7.39
N ALA A 245 17.53 15.10 7.72
CA ALA A 245 18.99 15.21 7.75
C ALA A 245 19.61 15.54 6.39
N GLU A 246 18.98 15.08 5.31
CA GLU A 246 19.36 15.41 3.92
C GLU A 246 18.85 16.78 3.46
N GLY A 247 18.03 17.47 4.27
CA GLY A 247 17.39 18.74 3.89
C GLY A 247 16.36 18.61 2.77
N ARG A 248 15.85 17.39 2.51
CA ARG A 248 14.83 17.13 1.48
C ARG A 248 13.42 17.50 1.92
N ILE A 249 13.19 17.53 3.24
CA ILE A 249 11.98 18.08 3.87
C ILE A 249 12.39 18.92 5.09
N PRO A 250 11.61 19.95 5.47
CA PRO A 250 11.82 20.65 6.74
C PRO A 250 11.52 19.73 7.94
N PRO A 251 12.10 20.00 9.13
CA PRO A 251 11.61 19.41 10.37
C PRO A 251 10.10 19.60 10.49
N LEU A 252 9.37 18.54 10.81
CA LEU A 252 7.90 18.52 10.90
C LEU A 252 7.43 17.66 12.08
N LEU A 253 6.24 17.94 12.59
CA LEU A 253 5.55 17.06 13.53
C LEU A 253 4.63 16.12 12.74
N ALA A 254 4.72 14.81 12.97
CA ALA A 254 3.80 13.84 12.36
C ALA A 254 2.85 13.27 13.40
N LEU A 255 1.55 13.30 13.09
CA LEU A 255 0.45 12.71 13.83
C LEU A 255 -0.05 11.49 13.06
N LEU A 256 0.04 10.31 13.68
CA LEU A 256 -0.27 9.04 13.04
C LEU A 256 -1.42 8.34 13.81
N PRO A 257 -2.68 8.72 13.56
CA PRO A 257 -3.82 8.11 14.22
C PRO A 257 -4.04 6.67 13.72
N GLU A 258 -4.20 5.72 14.65
CA GLU A 258 -4.39 4.29 14.31
C GLU A 258 -5.79 3.99 13.75
N SER A 259 -5.91 3.07 12.81
CA SER A 259 -7.22 2.71 12.23
C SER A 259 -8.09 1.79 13.13
N ILE A 260 -7.62 1.45 14.34
CA ILE A 260 -8.25 0.56 15.34
C ILE A 260 -8.41 -0.89 14.84
N ASP A 261 -9.33 -1.13 13.92
CA ASP A 261 -9.60 -2.42 13.30
C ASP A 261 -10.19 -2.24 11.90
N SER A 262 -10.49 -3.35 11.21
CA SER A 262 -10.99 -3.29 9.84
C SER A 262 -12.35 -2.63 9.69
N ASP A 263 -13.26 -2.84 10.63
CA ASP A 263 -14.63 -2.33 10.53
C ASP A 263 -14.66 -0.83 10.80
N VAL A 264 -13.99 -0.40 11.88
CA VAL A 264 -13.83 1.01 12.21
C VAL A 264 -13.12 1.75 11.08
N ARG A 265 -12.08 1.17 10.50
CA ARG A 265 -11.38 1.77 9.36
C ARG A 265 -12.29 2.02 8.16
N TRP A 266 -13.19 1.10 7.83
CA TRP A 266 -14.15 1.31 6.75
C TRP A 266 -15.15 2.42 7.07
N ASP A 267 -15.68 2.44 8.28
CA ASP A 267 -16.68 3.42 8.71
C ASP A 267 -16.11 4.84 8.83
N GLU A 268 -14.83 4.96 9.20
CA GLU A 268 -14.18 6.25 9.44
C GLU A 268 -13.39 6.75 8.22
N LEU A 269 -12.82 5.88 7.38
CA LEU A 269 -11.98 6.31 6.24
C LEU A 269 -12.70 6.31 4.88
N ALA A 270 -13.98 5.97 4.81
CA ALA A 270 -14.76 6.07 3.57
C ALA A 270 -15.55 7.39 3.52
N CYS A 271 -14.87 8.50 3.24
CA CYS A 271 -15.46 9.84 3.13
C CYS A 271 -16.31 10.25 4.36
N SER A 272 -15.89 9.90 5.57
CA SER A 272 -16.65 10.17 6.79
C SER A 272 -16.48 11.61 7.26
N GLU A 273 -17.54 12.40 7.23
CA GLU A 273 -17.55 13.77 7.78
C GLU A 273 -17.22 13.79 9.29
N ARG A 274 -17.63 12.75 10.02
CA ARG A 274 -17.32 12.60 11.45
C ARG A 274 -15.82 12.44 11.67
N PHE A 275 -15.16 11.63 10.84
CA PHE A 275 -13.71 11.42 10.97
C PHE A 275 -12.92 12.66 10.56
N VAL A 276 -13.28 13.33 9.47
CA VAL A 276 -12.66 14.64 9.13
C VAL A 276 -12.87 15.64 10.26
N GLY A 277 -14.07 15.66 10.85
CA GLY A 277 -14.36 16.49 12.02
C GLY A 277 -13.50 16.18 13.23
N PHE A 278 -13.21 14.91 13.50
CA PHE A 278 -12.24 14.50 14.52
C PHE A 278 -10.83 15.05 14.21
N LEU A 279 -10.35 14.87 12.97
CA LEU A 279 -9.03 15.37 12.58
C LEU A 279 -8.92 16.88 12.80
N GLU A 280 -9.89 17.63 12.25
CA GLU A 280 -9.90 19.09 12.21
C GLU A 280 -10.14 19.73 13.59
N ARG A 281 -11.11 19.22 14.35
CA ARG A 281 -11.65 19.89 15.55
C ARG A 281 -11.23 19.25 16.87
N GLU A 282 -10.65 18.06 16.86
CA GLU A 282 -10.18 17.38 18.07
C GLU A 282 -8.68 17.07 17.99
N LEU A 283 -8.20 16.39 16.95
CA LEU A 283 -6.80 15.97 16.84
C LEU A 283 -5.83 17.15 16.64
N LEU A 284 -6.09 18.03 15.66
CA LEU A 284 -5.23 19.18 15.41
C LEU A 284 -5.20 20.17 16.59
N PRO A 285 -6.32 20.53 17.24
CA PRO A 285 -6.30 21.34 18.46
C PRO A 285 -5.57 20.65 19.61
N TRP A 286 -5.78 19.35 19.83
CA TRP A 286 -5.06 18.57 20.85
C TRP A 286 -3.55 18.62 20.66
N ALA A 287 -3.07 18.55 19.42
CA ALA A 287 -1.64 18.69 19.11
C ALA A 287 -1.14 20.13 19.35
N GLY A 288 -1.93 21.13 18.94
CA GLY A 288 -1.59 22.55 19.13
C GLY A 288 -1.51 23.04 20.58
N GLU A 289 -2.08 22.29 21.53
CA GLU A 289 -1.91 22.54 22.97
C GLU A 289 -0.57 22.01 23.53
N ARG A 290 0.10 21.12 22.80
CA ARG A 290 1.26 20.35 23.27
C ARG A 290 2.54 20.69 22.51
N TRP A 291 2.42 21.01 21.22
CA TRP A 291 3.54 21.31 20.34
C TRP A 291 3.32 22.64 19.61
N SER A 292 4.41 23.32 19.28
CA SER A 292 4.39 24.51 18.44
C SER A 292 4.26 24.10 16.98
N VAL A 293 3.02 24.00 16.51
CA VAL A 293 2.65 23.52 15.16
C VAL A 293 1.89 24.57 14.38
N THR A 294 2.01 24.49 13.06
CA THR A 294 1.40 25.45 12.17
C THR A 294 -0.12 25.35 12.11
N ARG A 295 -0.75 26.48 11.78
CA ARG A 295 -2.17 26.57 11.40
C ARG A 295 -2.35 26.86 9.92
N ASP A 296 -1.25 27.01 9.19
CA ASP A 296 -1.26 27.26 7.75
C ASP A 296 -1.62 25.97 7.00
N PRO A 297 -2.73 25.93 6.24
CA PRO A 297 -3.08 24.75 5.44
C PRO A 297 -2.00 24.42 4.40
N ALA A 298 -1.27 25.41 3.88
CA ALA A 298 -0.19 25.19 2.90
C ALA A 298 1.02 24.45 3.48
N ARG A 299 1.05 24.21 4.80
CA ARG A 299 2.09 23.48 5.52
C ARG A 299 1.53 22.29 6.32
N THR A 300 0.29 21.90 6.04
CA THR A 300 -0.38 20.77 6.67
C THR A 300 -0.71 19.70 5.63
N VAL A 301 0.01 18.59 5.68
CA VAL A 301 -0.17 17.41 4.85
C VAL A 301 -1.17 16.46 5.49
N VAL A 302 -2.19 16.04 4.75
CA VAL A 302 -2.98 14.85 5.07
C VAL A 302 -2.62 13.74 4.08
N ALA A 303 -2.21 12.59 4.61
CA ALA A 303 -1.63 11.51 3.83
C ALA A 303 -2.26 10.16 4.17
N GLY A 304 -2.36 9.28 3.17
CA GLY A 304 -2.83 7.93 3.40
C GLY A 304 -2.88 7.06 2.15
N GLN A 305 -3.19 5.78 2.38
CA GLN A 305 -3.19 4.74 1.35
C GLN A 305 -4.57 4.08 1.26
N SER A 306 -5.00 3.68 0.07
CA SER A 306 -6.31 3.01 -0.08
C SER A 306 -7.45 3.92 0.43
N LEU A 307 -8.24 3.47 1.41
CA LEU A 307 -9.20 4.34 2.11
C LEU A 307 -8.55 5.54 2.79
N GLY A 308 -7.32 5.41 3.32
CA GLY A 308 -6.58 6.56 3.86
C GLY A 308 -6.30 7.62 2.79
N GLY A 309 -6.03 7.21 1.54
CA GLY A 309 -5.85 8.13 0.42
C GLY A 309 -7.17 8.78 -0.04
N LEU A 310 -8.27 8.01 0.00
CA LEU A 310 -9.62 8.54 -0.22
C LEU A 310 -9.99 9.59 0.85
N THR A 311 -9.80 9.27 2.13
CA THR A 311 -10.05 10.21 3.24
C THR A 311 -9.10 11.39 3.23
N ALA A 312 -7.84 11.24 2.83
CA ALA A 312 -6.92 12.37 2.70
C ALA A 312 -7.43 13.40 1.69
N ALA A 313 -7.83 12.95 0.50
CA ALA A 313 -8.45 13.82 -0.49
C ALA A 313 -9.78 14.42 0.02
N PHE A 314 -10.63 13.61 0.64
CA PHE A 314 -11.91 14.06 1.20
C PHE A 314 -11.74 15.11 2.31
N ALA A 315 -10.76 14.94 3.22
CA ALA A 315 -10.44 15.88 4.27
C ALA A 315 -10.05 17.24 3.70
N ALA A 316 -9.19 17.27 2.69
CA ALA A 316 -8.74 18.52 2.09
C ALA A 316 -9.82 19.26 1.31
N VAL A 317 -10.76 18.55 0.68
CA VAL A 317 -11.88 19.22 0.00
C VAL A 317 -13.01 19.62 0.95
N SER A 318 -13.06 19.03 2.15
CA SER A 318 -14.06 19.34 3.18
C SER A 318 -13.62 20.40 4.18
N ALA A 319 -12.30 20.47 4.45
CA ALA A 319 -11.67 21.42 5.37
C ALA A 319 -10.36 22.00 4.76
N PRO A 320 -10.44 22.65 3.59
CA PRO A 320 -9.26 23.19 2.88
C PRO A 320 -8.51 24.27 3.68
N GLU A 321 -9.17 24.92 4.63
CA GLU A 321 -8.56 25.87 5.57
C GLU A 321 -7.63 25.20 6.60
N ARG A 322 -7.69 23.87 6.73
CA ARG A 322 -6.80 23.09 7.60
C ARG A 322 -5.86 22.16 6.85
N PHE A 323 -6.28 21.59 5.73
CA PHE A 323 -5.50 20.62 4.96
C PHE A 323 -5.29 21.12 3.54
N GLY A 324 -4.15 21.78 3.29
CA GLY A 324 -3.81 22.32 1.96
C GLY A 324 -2.96 21.38 1.11
N LEU A 325 -2.38 20.32 1.69
CA LEU A 325 -1.52 19.37 0.97
C LEU A 325 -2.08 17.95 1.12
N VAL A 326 -2.31 17.27 -0.01
CA VAL A 326 -2.85 15.89 -0.05
C VAL A 326 -1.80 14.95 -0.60
N LEU A 327 -1.52 13.87 0.12
CA LEU A 327 -0.72 12.74 -0.37
C LEU A 327 -1.57 11.47 -0.37
N ALA A 328 -2.11 11.10 -1.54
CA ALA A 328 -3.00 9.96 -1.68
C ALA A 328 -2.36 8.84 -2.52
N GLN A 329 -2.13 7.69 -1.88
CA GLN A 329 -1.47 6.54 -2.49
C GLN A 329 -2.48 5.43 -2.75
N SER A 330 -2.64 5.00 -3.99
CA SER A 330 -3.61 4.00 -4.42
C SER A 330 -4.99 4.25 -3.83
N GLY A 331 -5.40 5.53 -3.81
CA GLY A 331 -6.64 5.97 -3.16
C GLY A 331 -7.83 5.18 -3.70
N SER A 332 -8.75 4.79 -2.81
CA SER A 332 -9.95 4.04 -3.16
C SER A 332 -11.00 4.92 -3.87
N PHE A 333 -10.58 5.67 -4.89
CA PHE A 333 -11.42 6.61 -5.64
C PHE A 333 -12.48 5.92 -6.48
N TRP A 334 -12.46 4.59 -6.60
CA TRP A 334 -13.56 3.80 -7.14
C TRP A 334 -14.78 3.81 -6.22
N TRP A 335 -14.61 4.13 -4.93
CA TRP A 335 -15.68 4.10 -3.94
C TRP A 335 -16.80 5.11 -4.28
N PRO A 336 -18.07 4.77 -4.02
CA PRO A 336 -18.59 3.48 -3.54
C PRO A 336 -18.72 2.39 -4.60
N ASP A 337 -18.76 1.15 -4.12
CA ASP A 337 -19.20 -0.04 -4.88
C ASP A 337 -20.56 -0.51 -4.32
N GLY A 338 -21.48 -0.93 -5.21
CA GLY A 338 -22.84 -1.30 -4.85
C GLY A 338 -23.75 -1.54 -6.06
N PRO A 339 -24.97 -2.07 -5.86
CA PRO A 339 -25.92 -2.35 -6.94
C PRO A 339 -26.37 -1.09 -7.70
N ASP A 340 -26.34 0.08 -7.06
CA ASP A 340 -26.63 1.39 -7.67
C ASP A 340 -25.31 2.11 -8.03
N LEU A 341 -24.71 1.68 -9.13
CA LEU A 341 -23.41 2.16 -9.65
C LEU A 341 -23.40 3.62 -10.11
N GLU A 342 -24.56 4.28 -10.22
CA GLU A 342 -24.62 5.71 -10.61
C GLU A 342 -23.91 6.65 -9.62
N SER A 343 -23.54 6.13 -8.45
CA SER A 343 -22.79 6.86 -7.42
C SER A 343 -21.31 6.49 -7.32
N SER A 344 -20.79 5.56 -8.14
CA SER A 344 -19.37 5.18 -8.11
C SER A 344 -18.45 6.37 -8.39
N GLU A 345 -17.23 6.31 -7.87
CA GLU A 345 -16.28 7.42 -7.92
C GLU A 345 -16.84 8.73 -7.35
N TRP A 346 -17.64 8.61 -6.29
CA TRP A 346 -18.39 9.70 -5.71
C TRP A 346 -17.51 10.93 -5.42
N LEU A 347 -16.36 10.73 -4.77
CA LEU A 347 -15.45 11.82 -4.43
C LEU A 347 -14.92 12.54 -5.68
N THR A 348 -14.59 11.80 -6.74
CA THR A 348 -14.13 12.38 -7.99
C THR A 348 -15.22 13.25 -8.62
N GLY A 349 -16.47 12.75 -8.70
CA GLY A 349 -17.60 13.54 -9.18
C GLY A 349 -17.89 14.77 -8.32
N ARG A 350 -17.64 14.69 -7.01
CA ARG A 350 -17.74 15.84 -6.11
C ARG A 350 -16.68 16.92 -6.40
N ILE A 351 -15.44 16.52 -6.65
CA ILE A 351 -14.34 17.43 -6.99
C ILE A 351 -14.59 18.09 -8.34
N GLU A 352 -15.08 17.33 -9.31
CA GLU A 352 -15.46 17.80 -10.64
C GLU A 352 -16.53 18.91 -10.57
N ALA A 353 -17.57 18.70 -9.75
CA ALA A 353 -18.67 19.65 -9.57
C ALA A 353 -18.34 20.87 -8.69
N ALA A 354 -17.32 20.81 -7.84
CA ALA A 354 -16.96 21.88 -6.89
C ALA A 354 -16.15 23.00 -7.55
N GLU A 355 -16.07 24.18 -6.93
CA GLU A 355 -15.08 25.18 -7.34
C GLU A 355 -13.66 24.71 -6.98
N ARG A 356 -12.65 25.17 -7.72
CA ARG A 356 -11.25 24.87 -7.40
C ARG A 356 -10.91 25.42 -6.02
N LEU A 357 -10.29 24.59 -5.18
CA LEU A 357 -9.84 24.94 -3.84
C LEU A 357 -8.31 25.20 -3.83
N PRO A 358 -7.77 25.93 -2.84
CA PRO A 358 -6.33 26.15 -2.69
C PRO A 358 -5.65 24.92 -2.05
N VAL A 359 -5.80 23.76 -2.70
CA VAL A 359 -5.26 22.47 -2.25
C VAL A 359 -4.34 21.92 -3.34
N ARG A 360 -3.18 21.40 -2.93
CA ARG A 360 -2.22 20.74 -3.81
C ARG A 360 -2.23 19.24 -3.59
N PHE A 361 -2.27 18.48 -4.69
CA PHE A 361 -2.40 17.03 -4.67
C PHE A 361 -1.11 16.34 -5.13
N TRP A 362 -0.70 15.31 -4.39
CA TRP A 362 0.19 14.24 -4.86
C TRP A 362 -0.59 12.94 -4.90
N LEU A 363 -0.74 12.38 -6.09
CA LEU A 363 -1.45 11.13 -6.33
C LEU A 363 -0.47 10.08 -6.85
N SER A 364 -0.51 8.87 -6.28
CA SER A 364 0.22 7.72 -6.82
C SER A 364 -0.67 6.49 -6.94
N VAL A 365 -0.45 5.60 -7.90
CA VAL A 365 -1.18 4.32 -8.02
C VAL A 365 -0.34 3.26 -8.72
N GLY A 366 -0.51 1.99 -8.34
CA GLY A 366 0.21 0.88 -8.97
C GLY A 366 -0.37 0.48 -10.32
N GLU A 367 0.50 0.22 -11.30
CA GLU A 367 0.14 -0.27 -12.64
C GLU A 367 -0.60 -1.62 -12.57
N GLN A 368 -0.34 -2.45 -11.54
CA GLN A 368 -0.98 -3.75 -11.36
C GLN A 368 -2.37 -3.64 -10.69
N GLU A 369 -2.83 -2.45 -10.32
CA GLU A 369 -4.09 -2.24 -9.61
C GLU A 369 -5.27 -2.01 -10.56
N TRP A 370 -5.62 -2.99 -11.40
CA TRP A 370 -6.62 -2.83 -12.48
C TRP A 370 -8.00 -2.30 -12.05
N VAL A 371 -8.36 -2.40 -10.78
CA VAL A 371 -9.59 -1.82 -10.20
C VAL A 371 -9.41 -0.35 -9.80
N ALA A 372 -8.27 0.00 -9.19
CA ALA A 372 -8.04 1.34 -8.65
C ALA A 372 -7.42 2.30 -9.68
N LEU A 373 -6.63 1.76 -10.61
CA LEU A 373 -5.91 2.52 -11.62
C LEU A 373 -6.84 3.39 -12.49
N PRO A 374 -7.97 2.88 -13.05
CA PRO A 374 -8.88 3.72 -13.83
C PRO A 374 -9.47 4.88 -13.01
N ALA A 375 -9.89 4.63 -11.77
CA ALA A 375 -10.48 5.65 -10.91
C ALA A 375 -9.44 6.73 -10.50
N ALA A 376 -8.19 6.34 -10.25
CA ALA A 376 -7.10 7.27 -9.99
C ALA A 376 -6.75 8.12 -11.22
N ARG A 377 -6.74 7.52 -12.42
CA ARG A 377 -6.57 8.24 -13.69
C ARG A 377 -7.70 9.24 -13.91
N ARG A 378 -8.95 8.85 -13.66
CA ARG A 378 -10.10 9.77 -13.76
C ARG A 378 -10.00 10.94 -12.79
N LEU A 379 -9.58 10.72 -11.55
CA LEU A 379 -9.35 11.83 -10.61
C LEU A 379 -8.26 12.78 -11.11
N ARG A 380 -7.13 12.26 -11.61
CA ARG A 380 -6.07 13.08 -12.22
C ARG A 380 -6.64 13.95 -13.34
N ASP A 381 -7.41 13.36 -14.26
CA ASP A 381 -7.95 14.08 -15.42
C ASP A 381 -8.88 15.21 -14.96
N VAL A 382 -9.76 14.94 -13.98
CA VAL A 382 -10.58 15.97 -13.34
C VAL A 382 -9.72 17.08 -12.71
N LEU A 383 -8.66 16.74 -11.97
CA LEU A 383 -7.80 17.76 -11.36
C LEU A 383 -7.15 18.67 -12.43
N VAL A 384 -6.71 18.11 -13.55
CA VAL A 384 -6.16 18.86 -14.68
C VAL A 384 -7.22 19.80 -15.28
N GLU A 385 -8.42 19.30 -15.57
CA GLU A 385 -9.53 20.08 -16.14
C GLU A 385 -9.99 21.21 -15.21
N LYS A 386 -9.94 20.98 -13.89
CA LYS A 386 -10.26 21.98 -12.87
C LYS A 386 -9.13 22.98 -12.62
N GLY A 387 -7.99 22.84 -13.29
CA GLY A 387 -6.88 23.79 -13.25
C GLY A 387 -5.96 23.63 -12.04
N TYR A 388 -5.90 22.46 -11.41
CA TYR A 388 -4.88 22.14 -10.38
C TYR A 388 -3.54 21.85 -11.06
N ALA A 389 -2.91 22.89 -11.62
CA ALA A 389 -1.67 22.79 -12.40
C ALA A 389 -0.45 22.30 -11.58
N ASP A 390 -0.55 22.37 -10.25
CA ASP A 390 0.45 21.94 -9.27
C ASP A 390 0.15 20.54 -8.70
N ALA A 391 -0.88 19.86 -9.18
CA ALA A 391 -1.14 18.47 -8.84
C ALA A 391 -0.13 17.54 -9.55
N ALA A 392 0.50 16.66 -8.78
CA ALA A 392 1.40 15.63 -9.27
C ALA A 392 0.70 14.27 -9.30
N TYR A 393 0.99 13.48 -10.32
CA TYR A 393 0.45 12.13 -10.51
C TYR A 393 1.55 11.16 -10.93
N ARG A 394 1.60 9.98 -10.31
CA ARG A 394 2.58 8.95 -10.61
C ARG A 394 1.95 7.56 -10.70
N GLU A 395 2.33 6.82 -11.74
CA GLU A 395 2.11 5.38 -11.82
C GLU A 395 3.43 4.66 -11.49
N TYR A 396 3.38 3.57 -10.74
CA TYR A 396 4.55 2.77 -10.39
C TYR A 396 4.32 1.29 -10.72
N ASN A 397 5.40 0.57 -11.07
CA ASN A 397 5.30 -0.86 -11.35
C ASN A 397 5.18 -1.69 -10.07
N GLY A 398 3.97 -1.83 -9.59
CA GLY A 398 3.64 -2.56 -8.38
C GLY A 398 2.14 -2.62 -8.16
N GLY A 399 1.77 -3.18 -7.01
CA GLY A 399 0.39 -3.38 -6.61
C GLY A 399 -0.08 -2.44 -5.49
N HIS A 400 -1.11 -2.90 -4.78
CA HIS A 400 -1.73 -2.24 -3.65
C HIS A 400 -0.98 -2.65 -2.37
N ASP A 401 0.22 -2.08 -2.21
CA ASP A 401 1.28 -2.67 -1.39
C ASP A 401 2.10 -1.63 -0.61
N TYR A 402 2.24 -1.84 0.70
CA TYR A 402 3.09 -1.01 1.56
C TYR A 402 4.55 -0.99 1.10
N LEU A 403 5.04 -2.07 0.48
CA LEU A 403 6.37 -2.07 -0.13
C LEU A 403 6.53 -0.92 -1.13
N CYS A 404 5.50 -0.69 -1.95
CA CYS A 404 5.49 0.36 -2.95
C CYS A 404 5.23 1.73 -2.32
N TRP A 405 4.21 1.80 -1.44
CA TRP A 405 3.81 3.04 -0.79
C TRP A 405 4.91 3.68 0.06
N ARG A 406 5.89 2.91 0.54
CA ARG A 406 7.08 3.45 1.21
C ARG A 406 7.86 4.47 0.36
N THR A 407 8.07 4.18 -0.92
CA THR A 407 8.77 5.12 -1.83
C THR A 407 7.86 6.29 -2.18
N GLU A 408 6.60 6.00 -2.51
CA GLU A 408 5.65 7.03 -2.92
C GLU A 408 5.34 8.02 -1.77
N LEU A 409 5.46 7.58 -0.50
CA LEU A 409 5.34 8.46 0.68
C LEU A 409 6.55 9.39 0.76
N ALA A 410 7.77 8.86 0.62
CA ALA A 410 8.98 9.66 0.63
C ALA A 410 8.98 10.72 -0.48
N ASP A 411 8.70 10.30 -1.71
CA ASP A 411 8.69 11.19 -2.87
C ASP A 411 7.58 12.24 -2.79
N GLY A 412 6.38 11.84 -2.33
CA GLY A 412 5.26 12.76 -2.16
C GLY A 412 5.49 13.78 -1.05
N LEU A 413 6.09 13.39 0.08
CA LEU A 413 6.46 14.34 1.15
C LEU A 413 7.51 15.33 0.66
N VAL A 414 8.54 14.83 -0.03
CA VAL A 414 9.57 15.68 -0.62
C VAL A 414 8.96 16.65 -1.61
N GLU A 415 8.05 16.22 -2.50
CA GLU A 415 7.40 17.12 -3.46
C GLU A 415 6.53 18.18 -2.77
N LEU A 416 5.68 17.80 -1.82
CA LEU A 416 4.71 18.70 -1.22
C LEU A 416 5.33 19.72 -0.26
N LEU A 417 6.44 19.38 0.40
CA LEU A 417 7.09 20.19 1.43
C LEU A 417 8.38 20.90 0.96
N LYS A 418 8.63 20.97 -0.36
CA LYS A 418 9.76 21.73 -0.93
C LYS A 418 9.72 23.22 -0.58
#